data_AF-A0A9D6WJK0-F1
#
_entry.id   AF-A0A9D6WJK0-F1
#
_cell.length_a   1.000
_cell.length_b   1.000
_cell.length_c   1.000
_cell.angle_alpha   90.00
_cell.angle_beta   90.00
_cell.angle_gamma   90.00
#
_symmetry.space_group_name_H-M   'P 1'
#
loop_
_entity.id
_entity.type
_entity.pdbx_description
1 polymer ?
#
loop_
_entity_poly.entity_id
_entity_poly.type
_entity_poly.pdbx_seq_one_letter_code
_entity_poly.pdbx_strand_id
1 'polypeptide(L)'
;MAIRICSALSPSPAPSTVSIKWSTKREIKTAGYLIYRAENRAGPFLQITRERIPAINDPYLGGTYVYTDTETIAGITYYYQLEDVALDGTRTRQDPITVTARAASPTILGQPISEPTHLIIAGVFLLLGSTIWIARKSG
;
A
#
# COMPACT_ATOMS: atom_id res chain seq x y z
N MET A 1 21.95 39.45 19.03
CA MET A 1 22.52 38.16 18.57
C MET A 1 22.13 37.12 19.61
N ALA A 2 21.35 36.07 19.38
CA ALA A 2 20.76 35.51 18.16
C ALA A 2 19.27 35.15 18.42
N ILE A 3 18.42 35.32 17.41
CA ILE A 3 17.07 34.75 17.38
C ILE A 3 17.21 33.36 16.75
N ARG A 4 16.81 32.31 17.47
CA ARG A 4 16.63 30.98 16.87
C ARG A 4 15.14 30.76 16.66
N ILE A 5 14.71 30.73 15.40
CA ILE A 5 13.45 30.13 15.01
C ILE A 5 13.75 28.66 14.73
N CYS A 6 13.41 27.78 15.67
CA CYS A 6 13.25 26.36 15.38
C CYS A 6 11.83 26.16 14.86
N SER A 7 11.62 26.38 13.56
CA SER A 7 10.45 25.81 12.90
C SER A 7 10.65 24.31 12.87
N ALA A 8 10.04 23.60 13.83
CA ALA A 8 9.75 22.20 13.59
C ALA A 8 8.81 22.18 12.38
N LEU A 9 9.32 21.73 11.24
CA LEU A 9 8.49 21.28 10.14
C LEU A 9 7.63 20.15 10.70
N SER A 10 6.43 20.45 11.19
CA SER A 10 5.41 19.41 11.26
C SER A 10 5.25 18.95 9.81
N PRO A 11 5.52 17.68 9.45
CA PRO A 11 5.13 17.21 8.15
C PRO A 11 3.63 17.48 8.04
N SER A 12 3.24 18.33 7.08
CA SER A 12 1.83 18.51 6.77
C SER A 12 1.26 17.12 6.52
N PRO A 13 0.12 16.73 7.14
CA PRO A 13 -0.46 15.43 6.90
C PRO A 13 -0.66 15.25 5.40
N ALA A 14 0.10 14.33 4.81
CA ALA A 14 0.01 14.06 3.38
C ALA A 14 -1.21 13.15 3.16
N PRO A 15 -2.13 13.50 2.25
CA PRO A 15 -3.25 12.62 1.92
C PRO A 15 -2.73 11.29 1.35
N SER A 16 -3.46 10.21 1.63
CA SER A 16 -3.17 8.88 1.14
C SER A 16 -4.45 8.11 0.79
N THR A 17 -4.28 6.94 0.20
CA THR A 17 -5.38 6.00 -0.03
C THR A 17 -5.04 4.62 0.52
N VAL A 18 -6.06 3.87 0.95
CA VAL A 18 -5.92 2.47 1.38
C VAL A 18 -6.85 1.60 0.54
N SER A 19 -6.30 0.59 -0.14
CA SER A 19 -7.07 -0.40 -0.89
C SER A 19 -7.33 -1.63 -0.02
N ILE A 20 -8.61 -1.89 0.25
CA ILE A 20 -9.10 -3.03 1.01
C ILE A 20 -9.57 -4.06 -0.01
N LYS A 21 -8.97 -5.25 0.02
CA LYS A 21 -9.28 -6.33 -0.91
C LYS A 21 -9.67 -7.57 -0.14
N TRP A 22 -10.75 -8.21 -0.57
CA TRP A 22 -11.20 -9.48 -0.02
C TRP A 22 -11.77 -10.35 -1.13
N SER A 23 -11.82 -11.65 -0.86
CA SER A 23 -12.50 -12.62 -1.71
C SER A 23 -13.34 -13.56 -0.87
N THR A 24 -14.41 -14.04 -1.47
CA THR A 24 -15.29 -15.04 -0.87
C THR A 24 -15.25 -16.30 -1.71
N LYS A 25 -15.49 -17.45 -1.08
CA LYS A 25 -15.59 -18.73 -1.79
C LYS A 25 -17.01 -19.00 -2.26
N ARG A 26 -18.01 -18.57 -1.48
CA ARG A 26 -19.45 -18.71 -1.71
C ARG A 26 -20.15 -17.56 -0.99
N GLU A 27 -21.30 -17.17 -1.53
CA GLU A 27 -22.10 -16.02 -1.10
C GLU A 27 -23.58 -16.39 -0.99
N ILE A 28 -23.83 -17.63 -0.54
CA ILE A 28 -25.18 -18.16 -0.36
C ILE A 28 -25.91 -17.28 0.66
N LYS A 29 -27.00 -16.66 0.21
CA LYS A 29 -27.83 -15.72 0.99
C LYS A 29 -27.07 -14.46 1.45
N THR A 30 -25.97 -14.10 0.80
CA THR A 30 -25.27 -12.84 1.08
C THR A 30 -25.90 -11.71 0.23
N ALA A 31 -26.34 -10.64 0.88
CA ALA A 31 -26.82 -9.42 0.23
C ALA A 31 -25.67 -8.49 -0.17
N GLY A 32 -24.54 -8.56 0.53
CA GLY A 32 -23.35 -7.77 0.27
C GLY A 32 -22.57 -7.44 1.52
N TYR A 33 -21.78 -6.37 1.42
CA TYR A 33 -20.75 -6.03 2.40
C TYR A 33 -20.76 -4.55 2.76
N LEU A 34 -20.38 -4.26 4.00
CA LEU A 34 -20.10 -2.92 4.49
C LEU A 34 -18.70 -2.88 5.08
N ILE A 35 -18.04 -1.72 4.98
CA ILE A 35 -16.70 -1.53 5.53
C ILE A 35 -16.74 -0.45 6.59
N TYR A 36 -16.05 -0.74 7.69
CA TYR A 36 -15.88 0.16 8.82
C TYR A 36 -14.40 0.47 9.04
N ARG A 37 -14.12 1.67 9.57
CA ARG A 37 -12.79 2.15 9.91
C ARG A 37 -12.75 2.73 11.32
N ALA A 38 -11.65 2.51 12.03
CA ALA A 38 -11.31 3.17 13.28
C ALA A 38 -9.84 3.61 13.28
N GLU A 39 -9.50 4.62 14.08
CA GLU A 39 -8.10 5.00 14.37
C GLU A 39 -7.54 4.29 15.61
N ASN A 40 -8.41 3.61 16.38
CA ASN A 40 -8.05 2.79 17.52
C ASN A 40 -8.56 1.37 17.30
N ARG A 41 -7.76 0.37 17.68
CA ARG A 41 -8.10 -1.06 17.57
C ARG A 41 -9.42 -1.41 18.25
N ALA A 42 -9.73 -0.76 19.37
CA ALA A 42 -10.96 -0.95 20.13
C ALA A 42 -12.16 -0.16 19.58
N GLY A 43 -11.96 0.65 18.53
CA GLY A 43 -12.97 1.54 17.99
C GLY A 43 -12.96 2.95 18.61
N PRO A 44 -13.97 3.78 18.31
CA PRO A 44 -15.19 3.43 17.58
C PRO A 44 -14.93 3.16 16.08
N PHE A 45 -15.68 2.20 15.52
CA PHE A 45 -15.65 1.85 14.11
C PHE A 45 -16.78 2.58 13.36
N LEU A 46 -16.42 3.45 12.43
CA LEU A 46 -17.35 4.22 11.61
C LEU A 46 -17.51 3.57 10.23
N GLN A 47 -18.74 3.50 9.72
CA GLN A 47 -18.99 2.99 8.37
C GLN A 47 -18.43 3.99 7.35
N ILE A 48 -17.59 3.51 6.43
CA ILE A 48 -17.01 4.36 5.37
C ILE A 48 -17.63 4.09 4.00
N THR A 49 -18.28 2.94 3.82
CA THR A 49 -19.05 2.68 2.61
C THR A 49 -20.37 3.46 2.63
N ARG A 50 -20.68 4.20 1.56
CA ARG A 50 -21.94 4.95 1.43
C ARG A 50 -23.14 4.03 1.19
N GLU A 51 -22.96 3.05 0.31
CA GLU A 51 -23.97 2.05 -0.05
C GLU A 51 -23.41 0.65 0.14
N ARG A 52 -24.27 -0.35 0.30
CA ARG A 52 -23.83 -1.74 0.43
C ARG A 52 -23.14 -2.18 -0.86
N ILE A 53 -21.96 -2.79 -0.72
CA ILE A 53 -21.24 -3.41 -1.84
C ILE A 53 -21.96 -4.73 -2.13
N PRO A 54 -22.63 -4.89 -3.28
CA PRO A 54 -23.45 -6.07 -3.53
C PRO A 54 -22.59 -7.32 -3.67
N ALA A 55 -23.12 -8.44 -3.17
CA ALA A 55 -22.60 -9.76 -3.50
C ALA A 55 -22.70 -10.02 -5.01
N ILE A 56 -21.87 -10.90 -5.56
CA ILE A 56 -21.98 -11.28 -6.96
C ILE A 56 -23.26 -12.09 -7.20
N ASN A 57 -23.76 -12.04 -8.44
CA ASN A 57 -25.02 -12.68 -8.80
C ASN A 57 -24.95 -14.23 -8.79
N ASP A 58 -23.75 -14.82 -8.79
CA ASP A 58 -23.56 -16.27 -8.63
C ASP A 58 -23.08 -16.60 -7.22
N PRO A 59 -23.98 -17.02 -6.31
CA PRO A 59 -23.63 -17.29 -4.92
C PRO A 59 -22.75 -18.53 -4.73
N TYR A 60 -22.54 -19.36 -5.75
CA TYR A 60 -21.74 -20.58 -5.64
C TYR A 60 -20.26 -20.39 -5.98
N LEU A 61 -19.91 -19.29 -6.66
CA LEU A 61 -18.53 -19.00 -7.06
C LEU A 61 -17.82 -18.03 -6.09
N GLY A 62 -18.59 -17.17 -5.41
CA GLY A 62 -18.01 -16.09 -4.62
C GLY A 62 -17.31 -15.02 -5.47
N GLY A 63 -17.05 -13.87 -4.86
CA GLY A 63 -16.53 -12.68 -5.55
C GLY A 63 -15.13 -12.28 -5.10
N THR A 64 -14.48 -11.46 -5.91
CA THR A 64 -13.31 -10.68 -5.49
C THR A 64 -13.68 -9.21 -5.53
N TYR A 65 -13.39 -8.51 -4.44
CA TYR A 65 -13.83 -7.13 -4.23
C TYR A 65 -12.67 -6.23 -3.88
N VAL A 66 -12.85 -4.95 -4.21
CA VAL A 66 -11.93 -3.88 -3.84
C VAL A 66 -12.74 -2.69 -3.39
N TYR A 67 -12.35 -2.10 -2.26
CA TYR A 67 -12.81 -0.80 -1.82
C TYR A 67 -11.61 0.10 -1.54
N THR A 68 -11.67 1.34 -2.01
CA THR A 68 -10.60 2.33 -1.82
C THR A 68 -11.07 3.39 -0.85
N ASP A 69 -10.44 3.44 0.32
CA ASP A 69 -10.58 4.53 1.28
C ASP A 69 -9.67 5.68 0.85
N THR A 70 -10.25 6.80 0.44
CA THR A 70 -9.55 8.00 -0.02
C THR A 70 -9.38 9.07 1.06
N GLU A 71 -9.94 8.85 2.24
CA GLU A 71 -9.97 9.81 3.33
C GLU A 71 -8.96 9.41 4.41
N THR A 72 -7.74 9.05 4.00
CA THR A 72 -6.66 8.63 4.90
C THR A 72 -5.49 9.60 4.84
N ILE A 73 -4.70 9.60 5.92
CA ILE A 73 -3.50 10.39 6.06
C ILE A 73 -2.30 9.46 6.18
N ALA A 74 -1.25 9.73 5.40
CA ALA A 74 -0.01 8.97 5.43
C ALA A 74 0.62 8.97 6.83
N GLY A 75 1.11 7.81 7.25
CA GLY A 75 1.71 7.61 8.57
C GLY A 75 0.71 7.27 9.69
N ILE A 76 -0.59 7.48 9.48
CA ILE A 76 -1.63 7.08 10.43
C ILE A 76 -1.95 5.60 10.28
N THR A 77 -2.13 4.92 11.41
CA THR A 77 -2.57 3.52 11.46
C THR A 77 -4.09 3.46 11.64
N TYR A 78 -4.75 2.78 10.72
CA TYR A 78 -6.17 2.55 10.72
C TYR A 78 -6.48 1.07 10.93
N TYR A 79 -7.67 0.81 11.46
CA TYR A 79 -8.23 -0.51 11.69
C TYR A 79 -9.49 -0.64 10.85
N TYR A 80 -9.59 -1.68 10.04
CA TYR A 80 -10.72 -1.90 9.15
C TYR A 80 -11.46 -3.19 9.50
N GLN A 81 -12.78 -3.14 9.48
CA GLN A 81 -13.64 -4.32 9.63
C GLN A 81 -14.54 -4.47 8.40
N LEU A 82 -14.66 -5.71 7.95
CA LEU A 82 -15.67 -6.13 6.98
C LEU A 82 -16.91 -6.58 7.75
N GLU A 83 -18.08 -6.16 7.32
CA GLU A 83 -19.36 -6.68 7.81
C GLU A 83 -20.10 -7.34 6.65
N ASP A 84 -20.40 -8.63 6.82
CA ASP A 84 -21.23 -9.40 5.90
C ASP A 84 -22.70 -9.14 6.22
N VAL A 85 -23.49 -8.82 5.20
CA VAL A 85 -24.93 -8.60 5.31
C VAL A 85 -25.64 -9.71 4.55
N ALA A 86 -26.48 -10.48 5.24
CA ALA A 86 -27.31 -11.51 4.65
C ALA A 86 -28.60 -10.93 4.02
N LEU A 87 -29.25 -11.69 3.14
CA LEU A 87 -30.53 -11.33 2.50
C LEU A 87 -31.68 -11.19 3.52
N ASP A 88 -31.58 -11.86 4.67
CA ASP A 88 -32.53 -11.74 5.77
C ASP A 88 -32.23 -10.57 6.72
N GLY A 89 -31.17 -9.80 6.44
CA GLY A 89 -30.74 -8.66 7.24
C GLY A 89 -29.77 -9.00 8.38
N THR A 90 -29.46 -10.27 8.61
CA THR A 90 -28.43 -10.69 9.57
C THR A 90 -27.09 -10.06 9.21
N ARG A 91 -26.35 -9.58 10.22
CA ARG A 91 -25.06 -8.91 10.05
C ARG A 91 -23.99 -9.58 10.89
N THR A 92 -22.85 -9.86 10.27
CA THR A 92 -21.69 -10.47 10.93
C THR A 92 -20.46 -9.61 10.69
N ARG A 93 -19.88 -9.08 11.77
CA ARG A 93 -18.66 -8.27 11.68
C ARG A 93 -17.42 -9.12 11.91
N GLN A 94 -16.46 -8.99 11.01
CA GLN A 94 -15.18 -9.68 11.05
C GLN A 94 -14.19 -8.96 11.98
N ASP A 95 -13.15 -9.67 12.38
CA ASP A 95 -12.05 -9.10 13.16
C ASP A 95 -11.34 -7.98 12.40
N PRO A 96 -10.84 -6.95 13.11
CA PRO A 96 -10.20 -5.82 12.46
C PRO A 96 -8.83 -6.19 11.88
N ILE A 97 -8.58 -5.74 10.66
CA ILE A 97 -7.24 -5.71 10.05
C ILE A 97 -6.58 -4.37 10.31
N THR A 98 -5.26 -4.36 10.51
CA THR A 98 -4.48 -3.14 10.82
C THR A 98 -3.67 -2.71 9.60
N VAL A 99 -3.75 -1.44 9.24
CA VAL A 99 -3.03 -0.87 8.09
C VAL A 99 -2.45 0.49 8.44
N THR A 100 -1.14 0.66 8.26
CA THR A 100 -0.51 1.99 8.29
C THR A 100 -0.51 2.58 6.89
N ALA A 101 -1.23 3.68 6.72
CA ALA A 101 -1.39 4.33 5.43
C ALA A 101 -0.05 4.93 4.96
N ARG A 102 0.23 4.83 3.66
CA ARG A 102 1.48 5.29 3.06
C ARG A 102 1.19 6.40 2.07
N ALA A 103 2.04 7.42 2.05
CA ALA A 103 1.95 8.47 1.04
C ALA A 103 2.06 7.83 -0.36
N ALA A 104 1.27 8.33 -1.29
CA ALA A 104 1.48 7.99 -2.69
C ALA A 104 2.90 8.43 -3.08
N SER A 105 3.69 7.53 -3.66
CA SER A 105 4.94 7.95 -4.29
C SER A 105 4.59 8.98 -5.36
N PRO A 106 5.25 10.16 -5.39
CA PRO A 106 5.01 11.11 -6.46
C PRO A 106 5.37 10.43 -7.77
N THR A 107 4.36 10.14 -8.61
CA THR A 107 4.58 9.74 -9.99
C THR A 107 5.10 10.96 -10.72
N ILE A 108 6.42 11.14 -10.76
CA ILE A 108 7.02 12.10 -11.67
C ILE A 108 6.86 11.54 -13.08
N LEU A 109 5.91 12.07 -13.85
CA LEU A 109 5.81 11.79 -15.28
C LEU A 109 7.10 12.30 -15.95
N GLY A 110 8.06 11.40 -16.20
CA GLY A 110 9.19 11.65 -17.09
C GLY A 110 10.60 11.73 -16.49
N GLN A 111 10.90 11.18 -15.30
CA GLN A 111 12.30 11.07 -14.87
C GLN A 111 12.83 9.62 -15.01
N PRO A 112 13.92 9.37 -15.79
CA PRO A 112 14.73 8.19 -15.56
C PRO A 112 15.30 8.30 -14.14
N ILE A 113 15.13 7.26 -13.33
CA ILE A 113 15.67 7.16 -11.96
C ILE A 113 17.19 7.34 -12.02
N SER A 114 17.67 8.55 -11.76
CA SER A 114 19.06 8.79 -11.38
C SER A 114 19.16 8.52 -9.88
N GLU A 115 19.29 7.26 -9.48
CA GLU A 115 19.76 6.93 -8.14
C GLU A 115 21.22 7.41 -8.04
N PRO A 116 21.56 8.40 -7.19
CA PRO A 116 22.95 8.73 -6.96
C PRO A 116 23.51 7.79 -5.90
N THR A 117 24.70 7.27 -6.17
CA THR A 117 25.68 6.68 -5.23
C THR A 117 25.69 5.16 -5.03
N HIS A 118 26.37 4.46 -5.96
CA HIS A 118 27.52 3.68 -5.50
C HIS A 118 28.79 4.47 -5.82
N LEU A 119 29.35 5.11 -4.79
CA LEU A 119 30.78 5.38 -4.72
C LEU A 119 31.47 4.02 -4.63
N ILE A 120 31.81 3.39 -5.75
CA ILE A 120 32.86 2.37 -5.79
C ILE A 120 33.86 2.74 -6.89
N ILE A 121 34.90 3.43 -6.41
CA ILE A 121 36.32 3.33 -6.75
C ILE A 121 36.73 3.63 -8.20
N ALA A 122 37.58 4.66 -8.29
CA ALA A 122 38.43 5.01 -9.42
C ALA A 122 38.98 3.80 -10.18
N GLY A 123 38.84 3.82 -11.51
CA GLY A 123 39.46 2.82 -12.37
C GLY A 123 39.02 2.86 -13.83
N VAL A 124 38.83 4.06 -14.39
CA VAL A 124 38.79 4.20 -15.86
C VAL A 124 40.19 3.88 -16.38
N PHE A 125 40.35 2.78 -17.09
CA PHE A 125 41.29 2.71 -18.21
C PHE A 125 40.66 1.92 -19.35
N LEU A 126 40.21 2.67 -20.35
CA LEU A 126 39.91 2.18 -21.68
C LEU A 126 41.21 2.07 -22.49
N LEU A 127 41.22 1.06 -23.35
CA LEU A 127 41.76 1.05 -24.71
C LEU A 127 43.21 0.59 -24.99
N LEU A 128 43.28 -0.22 -26.06
CA LEU A 128 44.40 -0.63 -26.92
C LEU A 128 45.32 -1.67 -26.29
N GLY A 129 45.35 -2.92 -26.76
CA GLY A 129 45.73 -3.28 -28.12
C GLY A 129 47.21 -3.69 -28.12
N SER A 130 47.49 -4.86 -28.71
CA SER A 130 48.80 -5.43 -29.07
C SER A 130 49.24 -6.64 -28.24
N THR A 131 49.39 -7.73 -28.99
CA THR A 131 50.08 -8.98 -28.71
C THR A 131 51.45 -8.77 -28.06
N ILE A 132 51.75 -9.50 -26.98
CA ILE A 132 53.07 -10.07 -26.72
C ILE A 132 52.88 -11.39 -25.95
N TRP A 133 53.45 -12.44 -26.54
CA TRP A 133 53.55 -13.81 -26.05
C TRP A 133 54.70 -13.94 -25.03
N ILE A 134 54.62 -14.98 -24.18
CA ILE A 134 55.69 -15.78 -23.54
C ILE A 134 55.56 -15.84 -22.01
N ALA A 135 55.09 -16.99 -21.53
CA ALA A 135 55.74 -17.72 -20.45
C ALA A 135 55.43 -19.22 -20.60
N ARG A 136 56.45 -19.94 -21.08
CA ARG A 136 56.52 -21.39 -21.21
C ARG A 136 56.35 -22.06 -19.84
N LYS A 137 55.35 -22.92 -19.69
CA LYS A 137 55.27 -23.88 -18.58
C LYS A 137 56.20 -25.05 -18.88
N SER A 138 57.04 -25.37 -17.90
CA SER A 138 57.91 -26.54 -17.85
C SER A 138 57.13 -27.85 -17.94
N GLY A 139 57.66 -28.78 -18.73
CA GLY A 139 57.20 -30.15 -18.92
C GLY A 139 57.89 -30.73 -20.13
#